data_AF-V9DPD8-F1
#
_entry.id   AF-V9DPD8-F1
#
_cell.length_a   1.000
_cell.length_b   1.000
_cell.length_c   1.000
_cell.angle_alpha   90.00
_cell.angle_beta   90.00
_cell.angle_gamma   90.00
#
_symmetry.space_group_name_H-M   'P 1'
#
loop_
_entity.id
_entity.type
_entity.pdbx_description
1 polymer ?
#
loop_
_entity_poly.entity_id
_entity_poly.type
_entity_poly.pdbx_seq_one_letter_code
_entity_poly.pdbx_strand_id
1 'polypeptide(L)'
;MPPVDYSSTLATLRAQQAAQPLSILALAEPITSSQQQQPQPQAASRPSDTLSASEADSSSLALTPATLAADLTHYKDLFSKLRFSYLEQVTKEKYLRSIVGDPPLLVSHGDNLALEQTLATMKHDLKAKKEEVDALVAAMEERARDVAQRYDAVQEGMDVLDRVPLEIEELRREVERLGAEIAARRGERHDGPPSDPRMRMSLAETEEALAAQRARNAEVDRMIADLQDRMPARVRDVESMDRELAELERRRNEAARLAVEGRRRREEQGGRDEMEELGRWYRASEGVMKGLMGVEGTVG
;
A
#
# COMPACT_ATOMS: atom_id res chain seq x y z
N MET A 1 -22.62 -11.30 -28.01
CA MET A 1 -22.21 -9.93 -27.65
C MET A 1 -21.25 -9.47 -28.73
N PRO A 2 -21.60 -8.46 -29.55
CA PRO A 2 -20.66 -7.92 -30.52
C PRO A 2 -19.42 -7.37 -29.80
N PRO A 3 -18.22 -7.45 -30.40
CA PRO A 3 -17.02 -6.88 -29.81
C PRO A 3 -17.20 -5.37 -29.76
N VAL A 4 -17.38 -4.83 -28.55
CA VAL A 4 -17.39 -3.37 -28.34
C VAL A 4 -15.95 -2.90 -28.54
N ASP A 5 -15.71 -2.13 -29.59
CA ASP A 5 -14.38 -1.61 -29.91
C ASP A 5 -14.11 -0.36 -29.07
N TYR A 6 -13.67 -0.58 -27.83
CA TYR A 6 -13.43 0.46 -26.83
C TYR A 6 -12.45 1.55 -27.32
N SER A 7 -11.48 1.16 -28.15
CA SER A 7 -10.50 2.06 -28.75
C SER A 7 -11.14 3.09 -29.69
N SER A 8 -12.11 2.65 -30.49
CA SER A 8 -12.86 3.51 -31.41
C SER A 8 -13.75 4.51 -30.66
N THR A 9 -14.39 4.07 -29.56
CA THR A 9 -15.23 4.93 -28.73
C THR A 9 -14.43 5.98 -27.98
N LEU A 10 -13.23 5.62 -27.51
CA LEU A 10 -12.34 6.56 -26.85
C LEU A 10 -11.77 7.59 -27.84
N ALA A 11 -11.39 7.16 -29.05
CA ALA A 11 -10.89 8.04 -30.09
C ALA A 11 -11.94 9.06 -30.54
N THR A 12 -13.19 8.62 -30.70
CA THR A 12 -14.32 9.50 -31.04
C THR A 12 -14.64 10.50 -29.93
N LEU A 13 -14.60 10.09 -28.66
CA LEU A 13 -14.75 11.01 -27.52
C LEU A 13 -13.63 12.06 -27.46
N ARG A 14 -12.36 11.64 -27.61
CA ARG A 14 -11.22 12.59 -27.66
C ARG A 14 -11.33 13.56 -28.84
N ALA A 15 -11.77 13.08 -30.00
CA ALA A 15 -11.99 13.94 -31.18
C ALA A 15 -13.11 14.97 -30.94
N GLN A 16 -14.20 14.58 -30.26
CA GLN A 16 -15.28 15.50 -29.88
C GLN A 16 -14.79 16.55 -28.87
N GLN A 17 -14.01 16.15 -27.86
CA GLN A 17 -13.44 17.07 -26.87
C GLN A 17 -12.45 18.05 -27.50
N ALA A 18 -11.63 17.60 -28.46
CA ALA A 18 -10.72 18.45 -29.21
C ALA A 18 -11.44 19.43 -30.15
N ALA A 19 -12.56 19.01 -30.75
CA ALA A 19 -13.38 19.86 -31.61
C ALA A 19 -14.13 20.95 -30.82
N GLN A 20 -14.47 20.68 -29.55
CA GLN A 20 -15.24 21.58 -28.69
C GLN A 20 -14.55 21.71 -27.32
N PRO A 21 -13.44 22.47 -27.23
CA PRO A 21 -12.76 22.68 -25.96
C PRO A 21 -13.65 23.51 -25.03
N LEU A 22 -14.11 22.90 -23.94
CA LEU A 22 -14.89 23.56 -22.88
C LEU A 22 -13.97 24.43 -22.02
N SER A 23 -13.47 25.53 -22.59
CA SER A 23 -12.77 26.58 -21.85
C SER A 23 -13.64 27.82 -21.75
N ILE A 24 -13.56 28.53 -20.62
CA ILE A 24 -14.30 29.78 -20.41
C ILE A 24 -14.01 30.77 -21.55
N LEU A 25 -12.78 30.79 -22.05
CA LEU A 25 -12.36 31.65 -23.16
C LEU A 25 -13.01 31.26 -24.49
N ALA A 26 -13.03 29.97 -24.84
CA ALA A 26 -13.68 29.47 -26.06
C ALA A 26 -15.21 29.63 -26.01
N LEU A 27 -15.82 29.53 -24.83
CA LEU A 27 -17.26 29.73 -24.65
C LEU A 27 -17.65 31.21 -24.65
N ALA A 28 -16.74 32.11 -24.27
CA ALA A 28 -16.99 33.56 -24.24
C ALA A 28 -16.84 34.24 -25.62
N GLU A 29 -15.99 33.71 -26.51
CA GLU A 29 -15.75 34.24 -27.85
C GLU A 29 -17.02 34.50 -28.70
N PRO A 30 -18.01 33.59 -28.77
CA PRO A 30 -19.24 33.87 -29.52
C PRO A 30 -20.11 34.95 -28.87
N ILE A 31 -20.05 35.11 -27.54
CA ILE A 31 -20.80 36.13 -26.80
C ILE A 31 -20.20 37.52 -27.10
N THR A 32 -18.87 37.65 -27.03
CA THR A 32 -18.17 38.90 -27.33
C THR A 32 -18.29 39.30 -28.80
N SER A 33 -18.24 38.32 -29.72
CA SER A 33 -18.36 38.58 -31.17
C SER A 33 -19.78 39.03 -31.55
N SER A 34 -20.81 38.46 -30.91
CA SER A 34 -22.21 38.87 -31.14
C SER A 34 -22.49 40.29 -30.64
N GLN A 35 -21.79 40.73 -29.59
CA GLN A 35 -21.93 42.07 -29.03
C GLN A 35 -21.30 43.16 -29.93
N GLN A 36 -20.29 42.81 -30.74
CA GLN A 36 -19.69 43.72 -31.72
C GLN A 36 -20.51 43.90 -33.01
N GLN A 37 -21.46 42.99 -33.30
CA GLN A 37 -22.26 43.02 -34.54
C GLN A 37 -23.62 43.72 -34.41
N GLN A 38 -23.99 44.27 -33.25
CA GLN A 38 -25.17 45.15 -33.16
C GLN A 38 -24.83 46.56 -33.69
N PRO A 39 -25.44 47.02 -34.80
CA PRO A 39 -25.25 48.38 -35.27
C PRO A 39 -25.97 49.34 -34.32
N GLN A 40 -25.24 49.97 -33.39
CA GLN A 40 -25.74 51.15 -32.70
C GLN A 40 -25.89 52.31 -33.70
N PRO A 41 -27.02 53.05 -33.68
CA PRO A 41 -27.17 54.24 -34.50
C PRO A 41 -26.18 55.33 -34.05
N GLN A 42 -25.52 55.91 -35.04
CA GLN A 42 -24.46 56.91 -34.92
C GLN A 42 -24.91 58.11 -34.07
N ALA A 43 -24.36 58.23 -32.85
CA ALA A 43 -24.32 59.49 -32.11
C ALA A 43 -22.93 60.10 -32.27
N ALA A 44 -22.92 61.35 -32.75
CA ALA A 44 -21.77 62.12 -33.19
C ALA A 44 -20.55 62.05 -32.24
N SER A 45 -19.39 61.77 -32.84
CA SER A 45 -18.07 61.86 -32.22
C SER A 45 -17.77 63.29 -31.77
N ARG A 46 -17.56 63.47 -30.47
CA ARG A 46 -16.86 64.64 -29.91
C ARG A 46 -15.38 64.29 -29.76
N PRO A 47 -14.44 65.17 -30.15
CA PRO A 47 -13.00 64.89 -30.04
C PRO A 47 -12.53 65.21 -28.62
N SER A 48 -12.40 64.21 -27.76
CA SER A 48 -11.78 64.35 -26.44
C SER A 48 -11.14 63.06 -25.94
N ASP A 49 -10.57 62.25 -26.84
CA ASP A 49 -9.72 61.12 -26.46
C ASP A 49 -8.26 61.45 -26.76
N THR A 50 -7.66 62.25 -25.88
CA THR A 50 -6.23 62.15 -25.62
C THR A 50 -6.11 61.44 -24.29
N LEU A 51 -5.84 60.14 -24.33
CA LEU A 51 -4.86 59.42 -23.51
C LEU A 51 -4.97 57.89 -23.78
N SER A 52 -3.82 57.30 -24.08
CA SER A 52 -3.52 55.86 -24.20
C SER A 52 -3.84 55.16 -25.53
N ALA A 53 -3.19 55.66 -26.58
CA ALA A 53 -2.76 54.85 -27.72
C ALA A 53 -1.52 54.01 -27.34
N SER A 54 -1.75 52.91 -26.62
CA SER A 54 -0.83 51.77 -26.46
C SER A 54 -1.64 50.70 -25.75
N GLU A 55 -1.77 49.50 -26.34
CA GLU A 55 -2.48 48.28 -25.85
C GLU A 55 -3.44 47.68 -26.91
N ALA A 56 -3.45 48.16 -28.16
CA ALA A 56 -4.19 47.54 -29.26
C ALA A 56 -3.48 46.31 -29.90
N ASP A 57 -2.46 45.74 -29.24
CA ASP A 57 -1.67 44.60 -29.76
C ASP A 57 -1.67 43.37 -28.83
N SER A 58 -2.53 43.34 -27.80
CA SER A 58 -2.55 42.31 -26.76
C SER A 58 -3.58 41.19 -26.98
N SER A 59 -4.04 40.95 -28.22
CA SER A 59 -5.02 39.90 -28.53
C SER A 59 -4.46 38.46 -28.48
N SER A 60 -3.18 38.28 -28.13
CA SER A 60 -2.53 36.96 -28.10
C SER A 60 -1.61 36.68 -26.89
N LEU A 61 -1.45 37.63 -25.96
CA LEU A 61 -0.75 37.36 -24.71
C LEU A 61 -1.72 36.63 -23.77
N ALA A 62 -1.67 35.31 -23.85
CA ALA A 62 -2.33 34.33 -22.99
C ALA A 62 -3.09 34.95 -21.80
N LEU A 63 -4.40 35.12 -21.98
CA LEU A 63 -5.36 35.43 -20.93
C LEU A 63 -5.36 34.28 -19.92
N THR A 64 -4.34 34.24 -19.06
CA THR A 64 -4.32 33.29 -17.96
C THR A 64 -5.38 33.73 -16.94
N PRO A 65 -6.03 32.78 -16.24
CA PRO A 65 -7.05 33.12 -15.24
C PRO A 65 -6.59 34.13 -14.18
N ALA A 66 -5.28 34.13 -13.88
CA ALA A 66 -4.65 35.06 -12.96
C ALA A 66 -4.59 36.50 -13.51
N THR A 67 -4.28 36.67 -14.80
CA THR A 67 -4.23 37.99 -15.46
C THR A 67 -5.64 38.60 -15.54
N LEU A 68 -6.65 37.79 -15.90
CA LEU A 68 -8.04 38.25 -15.98
C LEU A 68 -8.56 38.79 -14.63
N ALA A 69 -8.24 38.10 -13.52
CA ALA A 69 -8.65 38.54 -12.20
C ALA A 69 -8.03 39.89 -11.81
N ALA A 70 -6.74 40.08 -12.12
CA ALA A 70 -6.04 41.34 -11.89
C ALA A 70 -6.64 42.49 -12.72
N ASP A 71 -6.92 42.25 -14.01
CA ASP A 71 -7.52 43.24 -14.89
C ASP A 71 -8.93 43.66 -14.43
N LEU A 72 -9.76 42.69 -14.01
CA LEU A 72 -11.10 43.00 -13.47
C LEU A 72 -11.02 43.87 -12.22
N THR A 73 -10.05 43.65 -11.33
CA THR A 73 -9.84 44.52 -10.16
C THR A 73 -9.36 45.91 -10.55
N HIS A 74 -8.42 46.01 -11.49
CA HIS A 74 -7.93 47.29 -12.00
C HIS A 74 -9.04 48.12 -12.66
N TYR A 75 -9.83 47.52 -13.55
CA TYR A 75 -10.95 48.21 -14.21
C TYR A 75 -12.03 48.64 -13.22
N LYS A 76 -12.36 47.80 -12.23
CA LYS A 76 -13.31 48.16 -11.17
C LYS A 76 -12.87 49.42 -10.43
N ASP A 77 -11.59 49.52 -10.08
CA ASP A 77 -11.05 50.69 -9.38
C ASP A 77 -11.00 51.93 -10.28
N LEU A 78 -10.56 51.76 -11.55
CA LEU A 78 -10.54 52.84 -12.55
C LEU A 78 -11.94 53.41 -12.79
N PHE A 79 -12.94 52.56 -13.05
CA PHE A 79 -14.31 53.01 -13.29
C PHE A 79 -14.95 53.60 -12.04
N SER A 80 -14.61 53.12 -10.85
CA SER A 80 -15.09 53.74 -9.60
C SER A 80 -14.55 55.16 -9.43
N LYS A 81 -13.26 55.39 -9.73
CA LYS A 81 -12.64 56.73 -9.71
C LYS A 81 -13.23 57.63 -10.80
N LEU A 82 -13.39 57.12 -12.01
CA LEU A 82 -13.95 57.87 -13.14
C LEU A 82 -15.39 58.29 -12.85
N ARG A 83 -16.21 57.37 -12.33
CA ARG A 83 -17.60 57.64 -11.92
C ARG A 83 -17.65 58.73 -10.84
N PHE A 84 -16.78 58.68 -9.83
CA PHE A 84 -16.72 59.70 -8.78
C PHE A 84 -16.35 61.08 -9.36
N SER A 85 -15.27 61.14 -10.14
CA SER A 85 -14.82 62.37 -10.80
C SER A 85 -15.90 62.99 -11.70
N TYR A 86 -16.56 62.15 -12.52
CA TYR A 86 -17.63 62.59 -13.40
C TYR A 86 -18.84 63.14 -12.62
N LEU A 87 -19.30 62.42 -11.59
CA LEU A 87 -20.41 62.88 -10.75
C LEU A 87 -20.08 64.20 -10.06
N GLU A 88 -18.86 64.34 -9.53
CA GLU A 88 -18.37 65.57 -8.92
C GLU A 88 -18.32 66.73 -9.92
N GLN A 89 -17.82 66.49 -11.13
CA GLN A 89 -17.74 67.52 -12.16
C GLN A 89 -19.13 67.97 -12.62
N VAL A 90 -20.03 67.02 -12.93
CA VAL A 90 -21.40 67.34 -13.38
C VAL A 90 -22.18 68.05 -12.28
N THR A 91 -22.02 67.67 -11.01
CA THR A 91 -22.68 68.37 -9.90
C THR A 91 -22.13 69.77 -9.69
N LYS A 92 -20.81 69.96 -9.77
CA LYS A 92 -20.19 71.30 -9.72
C LYS A 92 -20.69 72.18 -10.87
N GLU A 93 -20.70 71.65 -12.11
CA GLU A 93 -21.17 72.41 -13.28
C GLU A 93 -22.66 72.75 -13.16
N LYS A 94 -23.50 71.79 -12.77
CA LYS A 94 -24.94 72.01 -12.58
C LYS A 94 -25.21 73.04 -11.48
N TYR A 95 -24.46 73.00 -10.39
CA TYR A 95 -24.54 73.99 -9.32
C TYR A 95 -24.18 75.39 -9.82
N LEU A 96 -23.02 75.53 -10.46
CA LEU A 96 -22.56 76.80 -11.06
C LEU A 96 -23.57 77.34 -12.06
N ARG A 97 -24.12 76.48 -12.93
CA ARG A 97 -25.13 76.87 -13.90
C ARG A 97 -26.45 77.31 -13.24
N SER A 98 -26.82 76.73 -12.10
CA SER A 98 -28.04 77.14 -11.37
C SER A 98 -27.91 78.50 -10.71
N ILE A 99 -26.70 78.87 -10.25
CA ILE A 99 -26.45 80.16 -9.57
C ILE A 99 -26.04 81.29 -10.54
N VAL A 100 -25.37 80.97 -11.66
CA VAL A 100 -24.88 81.94 -12.65
C VAL A 100 -25.81 82.05 -13.86
N GLY A 101 -26.69 81.07 -14.09
CA GLY A 101 -27.65 81.10 -15.20
C GLY A 101 -28.70 82.20 -15.04
N ASP A 102 -29.02 82.87 -16.15
CA ASP A 102 -30.07 83.90 -16.21
C ASP A 102 -31.24 83.39 -17.05
N PRO A 103 -32.42 83.10 -16.47
CA PRO A 103 -32.80 83.26 -15.07
C PRO A 103 -32.30 82.12 -14.15
N PRO A 104 -32.09 82.40 -12.85
CA PRO A 104 -31.61 81.40 -11.90
C PRO A 104 -32.63 80.26 -11.74
N LEU A 105 -32.14 79.02 -11.79
CA LEU A 105 -32.97 77.83 -11.69
C LEU A 105 -33.35 77.60 -10.22
N LEU A 106 -34.50 78.13 -9.81
CA LEU A 106 -35.13 77.84 -8.53
C LEU A 106 -35.99 76.58 -8.66
N VAL A 107 -35.55 75.47 -8.06
CA VAL A 107 -36.32 74.23 -8.01
C VAL A 107 -37.54 74.45 -7.12
N SER A 108 -38.74 74.35 -7.67
CA SER A 108 -39.97 74.50 -6.88
C SER A 108 -40.28 73.23 -6.08
N HIS A 109 -41.12 73.35 -5.05
CA HIS A 109 -41.60 72.17 -4.31
C HIS A 109 -42.39 71.19 -5.21
N GLY A 110 -43.11 71.70 -6.22
CA GLY A 110 -43.81 70.88 -7.19
C GLY A 110 -42.87 70.06 -8.08
N ASP A 111 -41.75 70.64 -8.50
CA ASP A 111 -40.73 69.93 -9.28
C ASP A 111 -40.07 68.82 -8.47
N ASN A 112 -39.82 69.07 -7.17
CA ASN A 112 -39.30 68.05 -6.26
C ASN A 112 -40.28 66.88 -6.10
N LEU A 113 -41.58 67.16 -5.90
CA LEU A 113 -42.60 66.11 -5.79
C LEU A 113 -42.71 65.28 -7.09
N ALA A 114 -42.64 65.91 -8.26
CA ALA A 114 -42.65 65.21 -9.55
C ALA A 114 -41.38 64.34 -9.73
N LEU A 115 -40.21 64.85 -9.33
CA LEU A 115 -38.95 64.09 -9.32
C LEU A 115 -39.00 62.92 -8.33
N GLU A 116 -39.58 63.08 -7.15
CA GLU A 116 -39.75 61.99 -6.18
C GLU A 116 -40.65 60.87 -6.71
N GLN A 117 -41.74 61.22 -7.41
CA GLN A 117 -42.62 60.22 -8.05
C GLN A 117 -41.90 59.44 -9.15
N THR A 118 -41.15 60.12 -10.03
CA THR A 118 -40.38 59.45 -11.08
C THR A 118 -39.20 58.63 -10.53
N LEU A 119 -38.54 59.10 -9.47
CA LEU A 119 -37.51 58.33 -8.79
C LEU A 119 -38.08 57.09 -8.10
N ALA A 120 -39.30 57.18 -7.54
CA ALA A 120 -39.95 56.03 -6.93
C ALA A 120 -40.23 54.92 -7.95
N THR A 121 -40.74 55.27 -9.15
CA THR A 121 -40.97 54.29 -10.22
C THR A 121 -39.65 53.71 -10.75
N MET A 122 -38.67 54.56 -11.06
CA MET A 122 -37.35 54.10 -11.52
C MET A 122 -36.65 53.21 -10.49
N LYS A 123 -36.77 53.53 -9.19
CA LYS A 123 -36.19 52.72 -8.11
C LYS A 123 -36.87 51.36 -8.00
N HIS A 124 -38.19 51.32 -8.16
CA HIS A 124 -38.93 50.07 -8.20
C HIS A 124 -38.49 49.19 -9.37
N ASP A 125 -38.41 49.76 -10.58
CA ASP A 125 -37.99 49.05 -11.78
C ASP A 125 -36.54 48.57 -11.69
N LEU A 126 -35.64 49.39 -11.13
CA LEU A 126 -34.26 49.01 -10.88
C LEU A 126 -34.16 47.85 -9.88
N LYS A 127 -35.00 47.86 -8.84
CA LYS A 127 -35.04 46.77 -7.86
C LYS A 127 -35.52 45.47 -8.50
N ALA A 128 -36.58 45.52 -9.29
CA ALA A 128 -37.10 44.36 -10.03
C ALA A 128 -36.04 43.78 -10.98
N LYS A 129 -35.37 44.64 -11.77
CA LYS A 129 -34.27 44.20 -12.66
C LYS A 129 -33.08 43.62 -11.90
N LYS A 130 -32.76 44.18 -10.73
CA LYS A 130 -31.70 43.63 -9.89
C LYS A 130 -32.05 42.23 -9.39
N GLU A 131 -33.28 42.04 -8.91
CA GLU A 131 -33.77 40.73 -8.47
C GLU A 131 -33.78 39.72 -9.63
N GLU A 132 -34.13 40.13 -10.86
CA GLU A 132 -34.05 39.31 -12.06
C GLU A 132 -32.61 38.91 -12.41
N VAL A 133 -31.67 39.86 -12.38
CA VAL A 133 -30.25 39.59 -12.63
C VAL A 133 -29.67 38.66 -11.57
N ASP A 134 -29.96 38.91 -10.29
CA ASP A 134 -29.50 38.08 -9.18
C ASP A 134 -30.03 36.63 -9.33
N ALA A 135 -31.29 36.46 -9.75
CA ALA A 135 -31.87 35.15 -10.03
C ALA A 135 -31.23 34.46 -11.25
N LEU A 136 -30.94 35.20 -12.32
CA LEU A 136 -30.26 34.67 -13.50
C LEU A 136 -28.83 34.22 -13.17
N VAL A 137 -28.09 35.00 -12.38
CA VAL A 137 -26.74 34.64 -11.92
C VAL A 137 -26.77 33.36 -11.09
N ALA A 138 -27.73 33.23 -10.16
CA ALA A 138 -27.88 32.01 -9.36
C ALA A 138 -28.15 30.77 -10.25
N ALA A 139 -29.03 30.90 -11.24
CA ALA A 139 -29.32 29.82 -12.19
C ALA A 139 -28.10 29.48 -13.07
N MET A 140 -27.32 30.48 -13.51
CA MET A 140 -26.09 30.25 -14.25
C MET A 140 -25.03 29.53 -13.41
N GLU A 141 -24.89 29.87 -12.13
CA GLU A 141 -23.98 29.19 -11.21
C GLU A 141 -24.39 27.73 -10.97
N GLU A 142 -25.67 27.47 -10.74
CA GLU A 142 -26.19 26.11 -10.59
C GLU A 142 -25.88 25.29 -11.85
N ARG A 143 -26.18 25.84 -13.03
CA ARG A 143 -25.91 25.17 -14.29
C ARG A 143 -24.41 24.94 -14.52
N ALA A 144 -23.56 25.89 -14.14
CA ALA A 144 -22.12 25.75 -14.24
C ALA A 144 -21.59 24.61 -13.35
N ARG A 145 -22.11 24.48 -12.13
CA ARG A 145 -21.76 23.37 -11.21
C ARG A 145 -22.18 22.02 -11.78
N ASP A 146 -23.40 21.92 -12.31
CA ASP A 146 -23.91 20.71 -12.96
C ASP A 146 -23.04 20.28 -14.15
N VAL A 147 -22.64 21.24 -14.99
CA VAL A 147 -21.79 20.97 -16.16
C VAL A 147 -20.41 20.51 -15.71
N ALA A 148 -19.82 21.14 -14.70
CA ALA A 148 -18.53 20.73 -14.15
C ALA A 148 -18.57 19.28 -13.62
N GLN A 149 -19.58 18.91 -12.82
CA GLN A 149 -19.73 17.55 -12.29
C GLN A 149 -19.87 16.50 -13.41
N ARG A 150 -20.66 16.81 -14.45
CA ARG A 150 -20.82 15.91 -15.60
C ARG A 150 -19.53 15.76 -16.40
N TYR A 151 -18.78 16.85 -16.55
CA TYR A 151 -17.49 16.84 -17.23
C TYR A 151 -16.49 15.96 -16.49
N ASP A 152 -16.39 16.10 -15.17
CA ASP A 152 -15.51 15.28 -14.32
C ASP A 152 -15.86 13.79 -14.43
N ALA A 153 -17.16 13.45 -14.38
CA ALA A 153 -17.61 12.06 -14.53
C ALA A 153 -17.29 11.47 -15.91
N VAL A 154 -17.38 12.26 -16.99
CA VAL A 154 -16.98 11.82 -18.33
C VAL A 154 -15.48 11.60 -18.41
N GLN A 155 -14.68 12.50 -17.81
CA GLN A 155 -13.23 12.39 -17.76
C GLN A 155 -12.79 11.11 -17.02
N GLU A 156 -13.39 10.82 -15.86
CA GLU A 156 -13.16 9.57 -15.14
C GLU A 156 -13.53 8.34 -16.00
N GLY A 157 -14.66 8.40 -16.70
CA GLY A 157 -15.08 7.34 -17.63
C GLY A 157 -14.09 7.12 -18.78
N MET A 158 -13.48 8.18 -19.30
CA MET A 158 -12.45 8.10 -20.34
C MET A 158 -11.17 7.45 -19.81
N ASP A 159 -10.76 7.74 -18.58
CA ASP A 159 -9.59 7.12 -17.95
C ASP A 159 -9.80 5.62 -17.73
N VAL A 160 -11.00 5.22 -17.29
CA VAL A 160 -11.38 3.80 -17.16
C VAL A 160 -11.34 3.11 -18.52
N LEU A 161 -11.85 3.76 -19.56
CA LEU A 161 -11.88 3.24 -20.93
C LEU A 161 -10.48 3.11 -21.54
N ASP A 162 -9.49 3.86 -21.06
CA ASP A 162 -8.09 3.72 -21.46
C ASP A 162 -7.42 2.53 -20.76
N ARG A 163 -7.70 2.34 -19.46
CA ARG A 163 -7.05 1.31 -18.64
C ARG A 163 -7.60 -0.10 -18.83
N VAL A 164 -8.92 -0.25 -18.75
CA VAL A 164 -9.57 -1.57 -18.67
C VAL A 164 -9.34 -2.44 -19.92
N PRO A 165 -9.36 -1.91 -21.15
CA PRO A 165 -9.06 -2.74 -22.33
C PRO A 165 -7.63 -3.31 -22.33
N LEU A 166 -6.65 -2.56 -21.80
CA LEU A 166 -5.28 -3.04 -21.67
C LEU A 166 -5.20 -4.20 -20.67
N GLU A 167 -5.84 -4.04 -19.50
CA GLU A 167 -5.93 -5.10 -18.48
C GLU A 167 -6.63 -6.36 -19.03
N ILE A 168 -7.68 -6.20 -19.85
CA ILE A 168 -8.37 -7.33 -20.50
C ILE A 168 -7.43 -8.07 -21.46
N GLU A 169 -6.67 -7.35 -22.28
CA GLU A 169 -5.72 -7.96 -23.21
C GLU A 169 -4.55 -8.65 -22.49
N GLU A 170 -4.07 -8.08 -21.39
CA GLU A 170 -3.09 -8.72 -20.50
C GLU A 170 -3.63 -10.02 -19.89
N LEU A 171 -4.84 -9.98 -19.32
CA LEU A 171 -5.50 -11.16 -18.76
C LEU A 171 -5.76 -12.23 -19.83
N ARG A 172 -6.10 -11.84 -21.06
CA ARG A 172 -6.25 -12.77 -22.18
C ARG A 172 -4.94 -13.46 -22.51
N ARG A 173 -3.84 -12.72 -22.61
CA ARG A 173 -2.50 -13.30 -22.82
C ARG A 173 -2.09 -14.24 -21.68
N GLU A 174 -2.41 -13.87 -20.44
CA GLU A 174 -2.16 -14.70 -19.25
C GLU A 174 -2.93 -16.03 -19.34
N VAL A 175 -4.21 -15.97 -19.70
CA VAL A 175 -5.06 -17.16 -19.87
C VAL A 175 -4.57 -18.03 -21.02
N GLU A 176 -4.18 -17.45 -22.16
CA GLU A 176 -3.61 -18.19 -23.28
C GLU A 176 -2.29 -18.86 -22.89
N ARG A 177 -1.42 -18.17 -22.15
CA ARG A 177 -0.16 -18.70 -21.63
C ARG A 177 -0.39 -19.89 -20.69
N LEU A 178 -1.29 -19.73 -19.72
CA LEU A 178 -1.66 -20.81 -18.79
C LEU A 178 -2.31 -21.98 -19.53
N GLY A 179 -3.17 -21.69 -20.52
CA GLY A 179 -3.78 -22.69 -21.39
C GLY A 179 -2.73 -23.49 -22.17
N ALA A 180 -1.74 -22.81 -22.75
CA ALA A 180 -0.62 -23.43 -23.45
C ALA A 180 0.26 -24.26 -22.50
N GLU A 181 0.53 -23.78 -21.29
CA GLU A 181 1.27 -24.54 -20.28
C GLU A 181 0.52 -25.81 -19.85
N ILE A 182 -0.80 -25.72 -19.63
CA ILE A 182 -1.64 -26.87 -19.31
C ILE A 182 -1.67 -27.85 -20.49
N ALA A 183 -1.77 -27.35 -21.73
CA ALA A 183 -1.75 -28.17 -22.94
C ALA A 183 -0.40 -28.86 -23.12
N ALA A 184 0.72 -28.18 -22.88
CA ALA A 184 2.06 -28.75 -22.91
C ALA A 184 2.22 -29.83 -21.83
N ARG A 185 1.83 -29.55 -20.58
CA ARG A 185 1.85 -30.54 -19.49
C ARG A 185 0.93 -31.74 -19.76
N ARG A 186 -0.17 -31.56 -20.50
CA ARG A 186 -1.06 -32.65 -20.92
C ARG A 186 -0.48 -33.44 -22.10
N GLY A 187 0.15 -32.76 -23.07
CA GLY A 187 0.81 -33.37 -24.23
C GLY A 187 2.05 -34.19 -23.85
N GLU A 188 2.90 -33.67 -22.97
CA GLU A 188 4.05 -34.40 -22.39
C GLU A 188 3.62 -35.62 -21.56
N ARG A 189 2.38 -35.62 -21.03
CA ARG A 189 1.78 -36.76 -20.31
C ARG A 189 1.09 -37.76 -21.21
N HIS A 190 1.05 -37.56 -22.53
CA HIS A 190 0.31 -38.42 -23.46
C HIS A 190 1.18 -39.39 -24.28
N ASP A 191 2.50 -39.21 -24.35
CA ASP A 191 3.41 -40.11 -25.08
C ASP A 191 4.08 -41.20 -24.23
N GLY A 192 3.64 -41.38 -22.98
CA GLY A 192 4.02 -42.52 -22.15
C GLY A 192 3.06 -42.70 -20.98
N PRO A 193 2.89 -43.92 -20.44
CA PRO A 193 2.14 -44.08 -19.20
C PRO A 193 2.78 -43.18 -18.13
N PRO A 194 2.05 -42.22 -17.52
CA PRO A 194 2.55 -41.46 -16.40
C PRO A 194 2.98 -42.47 -15.34
N SER A 195 4.24 -42.40 -14.96
CA SER A 195 4.90 -43.35 -14.06
C SER A 195 4.19 -43.43 -12.69
N ASP A 196 3.40 -42.41 -12.33
CA ASP A 196 2.65 -42.35 -11.07
C ASP A 196 1.13 -42.41 -11.29
N PRO A 197 0.45 -43.50 -10.87
CA PRO A 197 -1.01 -43.66 -10.95
C PRO A 197 -1.82 -42.53 -10.29
N ARG A 198 -1.22 -41.80 -9.35
CA ARG A 198 -1.87 -40.67 -8.64
C ARG A 198 -2.16 -39.48 -9.55
N MET A 199 -1.42 -39.38 -10.67
CA MET A 199 -1.58 -38.31 -11.67
C MET A 199 -2.73 -38.56 -12.65
N ARG A 200 -3.42 -39.70 -12.55
CA ARG A 200 -4.59 -40.09 -13.35
C ARG A 200 -5.91 -40.03 -12.58
N MET A 201 -5.86 -39.65 -11.29
CA MET A 201 -7.03 -39.62 -10.42
C MET A 201 -7.84 -38.35 -10.67
N SER A 202 -9.16 -38.47 -10.55
CA SER A 202 -10.08 -37.32 -10.54
C SER A 202 -9.84 -36.45 -9.31
N LEU A 203 -10.29 -35.18 -9.34
CA LEU A 203 -10.08 -34.25 -8.23
C LEU A 203 -10.58 -34.84 -6.88
N ALA A 204 -11.77 -35.44 -6.88
CA ALA A 204 -12.34 -36.09 -5.69
C ALA A 204 -11.45 -37.23 -5.17
N GLU A 205 -10.99 -38.11 -6.07
CA GLU A 205 -10.08 -39.21 -5.71
C GLU A 205 -8.73 -38.70 -5.18
N THR A 206 -8.22 -37.58 -5.71
CA THR A 206 -6.98 -36.97 -5.19
C THR A 206 -7.17 -36.36 -3.80
N GLU A 207 -8.33 -35.77 -3.51
CA GLU A 207 -8.65 -35.23 -2.19
C GLU A 207 -8.74 -36.34 -1.13
N GLU A 208 -9.37 -37.47 -1.47
CA GLU A 208 -9.43 -38.66 -0.60
C GLU A 208 -8.03 -39.26 -0.37
N ALA A 209 -7.23 -39.42 -1.41
CA ALA A 209 -5.86 -39.93 -1.31
C ALA A 209 -4.98 -39.02 -0.44
N LEU A 210 -5.15 -37.70 -0.56
CA LEU A 210 -4.45 -36.70 0.25
C LEU A 210 -4.88 -36.76 1.72
N ALA A 211 -6.17 -36.94 1.99
CA ALA A 211 -6.69 -37.13 3.35
C ALA A 211 -6.12 -38.40 4.00
N ALA A 212 -6.11 -39.52 3.27
CA ALA A 212 -5.53 -40.78 3.73
C ALA A 212 -4.02 -40.68 3.96
N GLN A 213 -3.29 -39.92 3.13
CA GLN A 213 -1.87 -39.67 3.32
C GLN A 213 -1.60 -38.79 4.55
N ARG A 214 -2.40 -37.74 4.77
CA ARG A 214 -2.30 -36.91 5.99
C ARG A 214 -2.56 -37.71 7.26
N ALA A 215 -3.54 -38.60 7.24
CA ALA A 215 -3.82 -39.48 8.38
C ALA A 215 -2.64 -40.41 8.71
N ARG A 216 -2.02 -41.02 7.68
CA ARG A 216 -0.81 -41.85 7.86
C ARG A 216 0.38 -41.05 8.38
N ASN A 217 0.59 -39.83 7.86
CA ASN A 217 1.66 -38.97 8.35
C ASN A 217 1.45 -38.61 9.83
N ALA A 218 0.22 -38.27 10.22
CA ALA A 218 -0.10 -37.97 11.62
C ALA A 218 0.09 -39.19 12.55
N GLU A 219 -0.13 -40.42 12.06
CA GLU A 219 0.20 -41.64 12.82
C GLU A 219 1.71 -41.81 12.99
N VAL A 220 2.48 -41.63 11.91
CA VAL A 220 3.95 -41.68 11.97
C VAL A 220 4.50 -40.61 12.91
N ASP A 221 3.97 -39.39 12.88
CA ASP A 221 4.39 -38.31 13.77
C ASP A 221 4.13 -38.66 15.24
N ARG A 222 3.00 -39.32 15.56
CA ARG A 222 2.74 -39.84 16.91
C ARG A 222 3.73 -40.93 17.31
N MET A 223 4.05 -41.85 16.40
CA MET A 223 5.06 -42.88 16.68
C MET A 223 6.45 -42.28 16.91
N ILE A 224 6.81 -41.23 16.16
CA ILE A 224 8.07 -40.51 16.36
C ILE A 224 8.08 -39.84 17.73
N ALA A 225 7.00 -39.17 18.13
CA ALA A 225 6.88 -38.55 19.46
C ALA A 225 7.02 -39.58 20.59
N ASP A 226 6.30 -40.70 20.50
CA ASP A 226 6.38 -41.79 21.48
C ASP A 226 7.80 -42.38 21.60
N LEU A 227 8.51 -42.52 20.48
CA LEU A 227 9.89 -42.97 20.48
C LEU A 227 10.83 -41.92 21.09
N GLN A 228 10.66 -40.65 20.74
CA GLN A 228 11.44 -39.55 21.30
C GLN A 228 11.26 -39.44 22.82
N ASP A 229 10.07 -39.69 23.35
CA ASP A 229 9.80 -39.70 24.80
C ASP A 229 10.46 -40.90 25.51
N ARG A 230 10.55 -42.06 24.85
CA ARG A 230 11.16 -43.28 25.42
C ARG A 230 12.69 -43.28 25.33
N MET A 231 13.27 -42.56 24.38
CA MET A 231 14.72 -42.54 24.15
C MET A 231 15.52 -42.08 25.39
N PRO A 232 15.21 -40.96 26.07
CA PRO A 232 15.97 -40.50 27.23
C PRO A 232 15.99 -41.51 28.38
N ALA A 233 14.88 -42.21 28.63
CA ALA A 233 14.82 -43.24 29.65
C ALA A 233 15.76 -44.41 29.31
N ARG A 234 15.73 -44.87 28.05
CA ARG A 234 16.63 -45.93 27.57
C ARG A 234 18.10 -45.52 27.59
N VAL A 235 18.42 -44.27 27.28
CA VAL A 235 19.78 -43.74 27.40
C VAL A 235 20.24 -43.77 28.87
N ARG A 236 19.40 -43.34 29.81
CA ARG A 236 19.71 -43.43 31.25
C ARG A 236 19.88 -44.87 31.73
N ASP A 237 19.06 -45.80 31.26
CA ASP A 237 19.18 -47.22 31.58
C ASP A 237 20.55 -47.76 31.11
N VAL A 238 20.93 -47.46 29.86
CA VAL A 238 22.23 -47.85 29.30
C VAL A 238 23.39 -47.23 30.08
N GLU A 239 23.33 -45.93 30.38
CA GLU A 239 24.35 -45.28 31.20
C GLU A 239 24.48 -45.89 32.61
N SER A 240 23.36 -46.35 33.21
CA SER A 240 23.40 -47.06 34.49
C SER A 240 24.11 -48.40 34.36
N MET A 241 23.77 -49.17 33.33
CA MET A 241 24.42 -50.45 33.05
C MET A 241 25.92 -50.27 32.75
N ASP A 242 26.31 -49.22 32.03
CA ASP A 242 27.72 -48.91 31.76
C ASP A 242 28.49 -48.56 33.04
N ARG A 243 27.88 -47.82 33.98
CA ARG A 243 28.48 -47.56 35.30
C ARG A 243 28.64 -48.83 36.12
N GLU A 244 27.62 -49.70 36.13
CA GLU A 244 27.67 -50.99 36.82
C GLU A 244 28.76 -51.90 36.22
N LEU A 245 28.86 -51.95 34.88
CA LEU A 245 29.93 -52.67 34.18
C LEU A 245 31.30 -52.12 34.55
N ALA A 246 31.49 -50.79 34.55
CA ALA A 246 32.76 -50.17 34.94
C ALA A 246 33.16 -50.51 36.40
N GLU A 247 32.19 -50.53 37.32
CA GLU A 247 32.43 -50.98 38.70
C GLU A 247 32.83 -52.45 38.78
N LEU A 248 32.14 -53.33 38.06
CA LEU A 248 32.45 -54.75 38.00
C LEU A 248 33.83 -54.99 37.37
N GLU A 249 34.20 -54.25 36.33
CA GLU A 249 35.53 -54.30 35.74
C GLU A 249 36.61 -53.80 36.70
N ARG A 250 36.34 -52.74 37.48
CA ARG A 250 37.26 -52.29 38.53
C ARG A 250 37.45 -53.37 39.59
N ARG A 251 36.36 -53.97 40.10
CA ARG A 251 36.41 -55.07 41.07
C ARG A 251 37.15 -56.28 40.51
N ARG A 252 36.92 -56.64 39.24
CA ARG A 252 37.66 -57.69 38.53
C ARG A 252 39.15 -57.38 38.47
N ASN A 253 39.51 -56.16 38.10
CA ASN A 253 40.90 -55.72 37.99
C ASN A 253 41.60 -55.69 39.35
N GLU A 254 40.92 -55.23 40.41
CA GLU A 254 41.41 -55.27 41.79
C GLU A 254 41.61 -56.71 42.28
N ALA A 255 40.62 -57.59 42.08
CA ALA A 255 40.74 -59.01 42.41
C ALA A 255 41.87 -59.69 41.62
N ALA A 256 42.02 -59.37 40.34
CA ALA A 256 43.13 -59.86 39.52
C ALA A 256 44.49 -59.35 40.04
N ARG A 257 44.59 -58.08 40.44
CA ARG A 257 45.80 -57.51 41.08
C ARG A 257 46.11 -58.20 42.40
N LEU A 258 45.14 -58.33 43.30
CA LEU A 258 45.30 -59.05 44.56
C LEU A 258 45.71 -60.52 44.34
N ALA A 259 45.16 -61.19 43.33
CA ALA A 259 45.55 -62.55 42.98
C ALA A 259 46.98 -62.63 42.43
N VAL A 260 47.40 -61.66 41.60
CA VAL A 260 48.78 -61.56 41.09
C VAL A 260 49.76 -61.20 42.22
N GLU A 261 49.44 -60.25 43.09
CA GLU A 261 50.24 -59.91 44.27
C GLU A 261 50.30 -61.07 45.27
N GLY A 262 49.21 -61.82 45.46
CA GLY A 262 49.20 -63.02 46.29
C GLY A 262 49.99 -64.18 45.68
N ARG A 263 50.10 -64.26 44.36
CA ARG A 263 51.06 -65.14 43.68
C ARG A 263 52.49 -64.64 43.86
N ARG A 264 52.71 -63.34 43.64
CA ARG A 264 54.02 -62.69 43.78
C ARG A 264 54.55 -62.77 45.20
N ARG A 265 53.74 -62.55 46.24
CA ARG A 265 54.13 -62.78 47.65
C ARG A 265 54.46 -64.24 47.91
N ARG A 266 53.68 -65.20 47.37
CA ARG A 266 54.02 -66.62 47.47
C ARG A 266 55.33 -66.98 46.76
N GLU A 267 55.71 -66.24 45.72
CA GLU A 267 56.96 -66.45 44.98
C GLU A 267 58.15 -65.71 45.64
N GLU A 268 57.99 -64.44 46.04
CA GLU A 268 59.01 -63.56 46.62
C GLU A 268 59.29 -63.87 48.10
N GLN A 269 58.27 -64.19 48.89
CA GLN A 269 58.43 -64.59 50.30
C GLN A 269 58.56 -66.11 50.45
N GLY A 270 58.62 -66.84 49.33
CA GLY A 270 58.68 -68.29 49.31
C GLY A 270 57.57 -68.90 50.15
N GLY A 271 56.47 -69.33 49.55
CA GLY A 271 55.45 -70.14 50.26
C GLY A 271 55.98 -71.44 50.89
N ARG A 272 57.30 -71.70 50.75
CA ARG A 272 58.08 -72.67 51.51
C ARG A 272 58.64 -72.11 52.82
N ASP A 273 59.08 -70.86 52.93
CA ASP A 273 59.72 -70.32 54.14
C ASP A 273 58.74 -70.23 55.31
N GLU A 274 57.50 -69.73 55.14
CA GLU A 274 56.52 -69.75 56.25
C GLU A 274 56.17 -71.18 56.70
N MET A 275 56.08 -72.11 55.74
CA MET A 275 55.78 -73.52 56.01
C MET A 275 57.00 -74.26 56.60
N GLU A 276 58.21 -73.90 56.19
CA GLU A 276 59.49 -74.43 56.69
C GLU A 276 59.83 -73.83 58.04
N GLU A 277 59.50 -72.59 58.33
CA GLU A 277 59.60 -71.97 59.65
C GLU A 277 58.64 -72.64 60.63
N LEU A 278 57.37 -72.84 60.26
CA LEU A 278 56.44 -73.67 61.04
C LEU A 278 57.00 -75.08 61.22
N GLY A 279 57.50 -75.71 60.15
CA GLY A 279 58.06 -77.06 60.19
C GLY A 279 59.35 -77.17 61.02
N ARG A 280 60.19 -76.13 61.04
CA ARG A 280 61.38 -76.02 61.89
C ARG A 280 60.97 -75.81 63.34
N TRP A 281 59.98 -74.97 63.60
CA TRP A 281 59.42 -74.77 64.94
C TRP A 281 58.81 -76.06 65.48
N TYR A 282 58.01 -76.77 64.68
CA TYR A 282 57.46 -78.08 65.06
C TYR A 282 58.56 -79.10 65.34
N ARG A 283 59.57 -79.22 64.46
CA ARG A 283 60.73 -80.12 64.69
C ARG A 283 61.57 -79.73 65.91
N ALA A 284 61.77 -78.44 66.18
CA ALA A 284 62.45 -77.99 67.39
C ALA A 284 61.65 -78.33 68.64
N SER A 285 60.32 -78.14 68.62
CA SER A 285 59.43 -78.55 69.70
C SER A 285 59.46 -80.07 69.91
N GLU A 286 59.50 -80.83 68.82
CA GLU A 286 59.61 -82.29 68.83
C GLU A 286 60.95 -82.74 69.42
N GLY A 287 62.05 -82.06 69.08
CA GLY A 287 63.38 -82.31 69.62
C GLY A 287 63.46 -82.05 71.13
N VAL A 288 62.91 -80.93 71.61
CA VAL A 288 62.81 -80.64 73.05
C VAL A 288 61.98 -81.71 73.76
N MET A 289 60.86 -82.13 73.15
CA MET A 289 59.99 -83.15 73.71
C MET A 289 60.65 -84.53 73.74
N LYS A 290 61.40 -84.92 72.69
CA LYS A 290 62.19 -86.16 72.63
C LYS A 290 63.36 -86.17 73.61
N GLY A 291 64.03 -85.03 73.80
CA GLY A 291 65.08 -84.86 74.81
C GLY A 291 64.56 -84.98 76.23
N LEU A 292 63.37 -84.46 76.51
CA LEU A 292 62.70 -84.65 77.81
C LEU A 292 62.28 -86.11 78.05
N MET A 293 62.00 -86.87 76.98
CA MET A 293 61.59 -88.27 77.03
C MET A 293 62.75 -89.28 76.91
N GLY A 294 64.01 -88.83 76.82
CA GLY A 294 65.19 -89.67 77.04
C GLY A 294 65.48 -90.76 75.99
N VAL A 295 65.18 -90.53 74.70
CA VAL A 295 65.41 -91.50 73.61
C VAL A 295 66.47 -90.99 72.63
N GLU A 296 67.72 -91.46 72.76
CA GLU A 296 68.76 -91.32 71.71
C GLU A 296 69.25 -92.70 71.25
N GLY A 297 69.22 -92.90 69.92
CA GLY A 297 70.21 -93.62 69.11
C GLY A 297 70.47 -95.11 69.34
N THR A 298 70.06 -95.95 68.38
CA THR A 298 70.85 -97.11 67.94
C THR A 298 70.77 -97.26 66.42
N VAL A 299 71.82 -96.85 65.73
CA VAL A 299 72.23 -97.43 64.45
C VAL A 299 73.05 -98.67 64.78
N GLY A 300 72.61 -99.81 64.25
CA GLY A 300 73.22 -101.14 64.29
C GLY A 300 72.42 -102.04 63.38
#